data_AF-A0A522GN43-F1
#
_entry.id   AF-A0A522GN43-F1
#
_cell.length_a   1.000
_cell.length_b   1.000
_cell.length_c   1.000
_cell.angle_alpha   90.00
_cell.angle_beta   90.00
_cell.angle_gamma   90.00
#
_symmetry.space_group_name_H-M   'P 1'
#
loop_
_entity.id
_entity.type
_entity.pdbx_description
1 polymer ?
#
loop_
_entity_poly.entity_id
_entity_poly.type
_entity_poly.pdbx_seq_one_letter_code
_entity_poly.pdbx_strand_id
1 'polypeptide(L)'
;MKKLIGSKSRLLIGIGFLFAILSISNSCSKNTMSDMYGTGAGTGSKGGSGGPGTNEVWIQGMAFTPSTITVVAGTTIMWTNKDAVSHTVTSNNGSFNSGTLGAN
;
A
#
# COMPACT_ATOMS: atom_id res chain seq x y z
N MET A 1 -33.78 -8.52 -17.73
CA MET A 1 -34.63 -7.94 -16.67
C MET A 1 -34.54 -8.83 -15.43
N LYS A 2 -33.85 -8.38 -14.38
CA LYS A 2 -33.79 -9.08 -13.08
C LYS A 2 -34.02 -8.04 -11.99
N LYS A 3 -35.23 -8.08 -11.41
CA LYS A 3 -35.62 -7.31 -10.23
C LYS A 3 -34.97 -7.95 -9.01
N LEU A 4 -34.30 -7.15 -8.19
CA LEU A 4 -34.11 -7.44 -6.77
C LEU A 4 -34.55 -6.20 -5.98
N ILE A 5 -35.71 -6.35 -5.33
CA ILE A 5 -36.26 -5.42 -4.35
C ILE A 5 -35.50 -5.64 -3.02
N GLY A 6 -35.08 -4.58 -2.36
CA GLY A 6 -34.49 -4.58 -1.02
C GLY A 6 -34.44 -3.16 -0.47
N SER A 7 -35.16 -2.91 0.63
CA SER A 7 -35.75 -1.63 1.03
C SER A 7 -34.78 -0.48 1.36
N LYS A 8 -35.27 0.73 1.07
CA LYS A 8 -34.76 2.04 1.52
C LYS A 8 -34.84 2.16 3.05
N SER A 9 -33.89 2.83 3.67
CA SER A 9 -34.13 3.65 4.87
C SER A 9 -33.09 4.76 4.98
N ARG A 10 -33.56 5.98 4.74
CA ARG A 10 -32.82 7.23 4.90
C ARG A 10 -32.82 7.56 6.39
N LEU A 11 -31.64 7.68 7.01
CA LEU A 11 -31.51 8.35 8.29
C LEU A 11 -30.51 9.50 8.12
N LEU A 12 -31.07 10.70 7.95
CA LEU A 12 -30.38 11.96 8.14
C LEU A 12 -30.29 12.22 9.65
N ILE A 13 -29.08 12.24 10.21
CA ILE A 13 -28.79 13.00 11.43
C ILE A 13 -27.61 13.89 11.09
N GLY A 14 -27.86 15.19 11.09
CA GLY A 14 -26.87 16.20 10.79
C GLY A 14 -26.05 16.64 12.01
N ILE A 15 -24.94 17.30 11.66
CA ILE A 15 -24.30 18.43 12.35
C ILE A 15 -23.56 18.12 13.65
N GLY A 16 -22.23 18.25 13.56
CA GLY A 16 -21.30 18.29 14.69
C GLY A 16 -19.89 18.68 14.22
N PHE A 17 -19.74 19.92 13.77
CA PHE A 17 -18.47 20.61 13.54
C PHE A 17 -17.63 20.65 14.83
N LEU A 18 -16.29 20.64 14.70
CA LEU A 18 -15.28 20.97 15.72
C LEU A 18 -15.22 19.98 16.90
N PHE A 19 -14.10 19.33 17.19
CA PHE A 19 -12.95 19.78 18.00
C PHE A 19 -12.02 18.54 18.08
N ALA A 20 -10.71 18.56 18.15
CA ALA A 20 -9.69 19.59 18.16
C ALA A 20 -8.37 18.88 17.83
N ILE A 21 -7.48 19.61 17.16
CA ILE A 21 -6.07 19.27 16.99
C ILE A 21 -5.42 19.32 18.38
N LEU A 22 -4.72 18.24 18.78
CA LEU A 22 -3.69 18.35 19.81
C LEU A 22 -2.52 17.42 19.48
N SER A 23 -1.75 17.86 18.49
CA SER A 23 -0.36 17.43 18.33
C SER A 23 0.49 18.24 19.29
N ILE A 24 1.02 17.62 20.33
CA ILE A 24 2.21 18.12 21.03
C ILE A 24 3.22 16.97 21.15
N SER A 25 4.29 17.16 20.40
CA SER A 25 5.49 16.35 20.34
C SER A 25 6.26 16.37 21.67
N ASN A 26 6.83 15.23 22.07
CA ASN A 26 8.19 15.17 22.60
C ASN A 26 8.66 13.72 22.74
N SER A 27 9.58 13.29 21.88
CA SER A 27 10.71 12.51 22.36
C SER A 27 11.91 12.78 21.45
N CYS A 28 12.66 13.78 21.85
CA CYS A 28 14.01 14.01 21.38
C CYS A 28 14.92 13.08 22.18
N SER A 29 15.55 12.09 21.52
CA SER A 29 16.73 11.42 22.07
C SER A 29 17.95 11.95 21.33
N LYS A 30 18.67 12.89 21.96
CA LYS A 30 20.03 13.27 21.58
C LYS A 30 20.98 12.29 22.28
N ASN A 31 21.65 11.44 21.51
CA ASN A 31 23.00 11.00 21.86
C ASN A 31 23.94 11.57 20.80
N THR A 32 24.57 12.68 21.14
CA THR A 32 25.65 13.32 20.39
C THR A 32 26.96 12.59 20.65
N MET A 33 27.54 11.98 19.61
CA MET A 33 28.98 11.74 19.35
C MET A 33 29.01 10.91 18.06
N SER A 34 29.45 11.36 16.88
CA SER A 34 30.48 12.33 16.52
C SER A 34 30.29 12.72 15.05
N ASP A 35 30.09 14.01 14.78
CA ASP A 35 30.40 14.59 13.47
C ASP A 35 31.92 14.70 13.35
N MET A 36 32.58 13.80 12.61
CA MET A 36 33.92 14.05 12.05
C MET A 36 34.21 13.10 10.89
N TYR A 37 33.75 13.49 9.69
CA TYR A 37 34.51 13.61 8.44
C TYR A 37 33.54 13.55 7.24
N GLY A 38 33.54 14.60 6.43
CA GLY A 38 33.33 14.44 5.00
C GLY A 38 31.94 14.76 4.47
N THR A 39 31.73 16.04 4.21
CA THR A 39 30.92 16.60 3.14
C THR A 39 30.89 15.70 1.89
N GLY A 40 29.68 15.33 1.46
CA GLY A 40 29.44 14.63 0.19
C GLY A 40 27.95 14.58 -0.13
N ALA A 41 27.48 15.58 -0.87
CA ALA A 41 26.23 15.45 -1.61
C ALA A 41 26.38 14.30 -2.61
N GLY A 42 25.60 13.24 -2.45
CA GLY A 42 25.65 12.09 -3.35
C GLY A 42 24.76 10.93 -2.92
N THR A 43 23.79 10.63 -3.79
CA THR A 43 23.27 9.29 -4.13
C THR A 43 22.42 8.52 -3.12
N GLY A 44 21.15 8.36 -3.50
CA GLY A 44 20.38 7.11 -3.57
C GLY A 44 20.52 6.08 -2.46
N SER A 45 19.40 5.79 -1.79
CA SER A 45 18.88 4.43 -1.58
C SER A 45 17.68 4.45 -0.66
N LYS A 46 16.47 4.32 -1.23
CA LYS A 46 15.40 3.59 -0.54
C LYS A 46 15.26 2.20 -1.15
N GLY A 47 16.40 1.53 -1.34
CA GLY A 47 16.47 0.08 -1.44
C GLY A 47 16.28 -0.50 -0.04
N GLY A 48 15.09 -0.36 0.53
CA GLY A 48 14.74 -1.04 1.77
C GLY A 48 14.65 -2.53 1.48
N SER A 49 15.51 -3.34 2.10
CA SER A 49 15.41 -4.80 2.18
C SER A 49 14.22 -5.24 3.04
N GLY A 50 13.06 -4.61 2.87
CA GLY A 50 11.79 -4.98 3.48
C GLY A 50 10.93 -5.75 2.48
N GLY A 51 9.88 -6.40 2.97
CA GLY A 51 8.84 -6.99 2.12
C GLY A 51 7.93 -5.93 1.47
N PRO A 52 6.89 -6.36 0.74
CA PRO A 52 5.87 -5.47 0.19
C PRO A 52 5.20 -4.61 1.27
N GLY A 53 4.76 -3.41 0.88
CA GLY A 53 3.91 -2.57 1.74
C GLY A 53 2.53 -3.19 2.03
N THR A 54 1.76 -2.57 2.94
CA THR A 54 0.47 -3.09 3.43
C THR A 54 -0.54 -3.45 2.34
N ASN A 55 -0.59 -2.69 1.24
CA ASN A 55 -1.50 -2.92 0.10
C ASN A 55 -0.73 -3.25 -1.18
N GLU A 56 0.45 -3.85 -1.03
CA GLU A 56 1.32 -4.21 -2.13
C GLU A 56 1.48 -5.74 -2.19
N VAL A 57 1.54 -6.26 -3.41
CA VAL A 57 1.84 -7.66 -3.68
C VAL A 57 3.01 -7.70 -4.65
N TRP A 58 4.11 -8.31 -4.22
CA TRP A 58 5.27 -8.57 -5.06
C TRP A 58 5.13 -9.91 -5.75
N ILE A 59 5.56 -9.95 -7.01
CA ILE A 59 5.84 -11.19 -7.73
C ILE A 59 7.34 -11.37 -7.69
N GLN A 60 7.83 -12.29 -6.85
CA GLN A 60 9.25 -12.53 -6.64
C GLN A 60 9.50 -14.02 -6.44
N GLY A 61 10.53 -14.56 -7.08
CA GLY A 61 10.87 -15.97 -6.98
C GLY A 61 9.75 -16.87 -7.51
N MET A 62 9.03 -16.44 -8.56
CA MET A 62 7.86 -17.13 -9.11
C MET A 62 6.70 -17.28 -8.11
N ALA A 63 6.62 -16.42 -7.11
CA ALA A 63 5.60 -16.45 -6.08
C ALA A 63 5.02 -15.06 -5.80
N PHE A 64 3.76 -15.02 -5.37
CA PHE A 64 3.13 -13.82 -4.82
C PHE A 64 3.51 -13.66 -3.34
N THR A 65 3.98 -12.48 -2.97
CA THR A 65 4.31 -12.12 -1.59
C THR A 65 3.55 -10.84 -1.22
N PRO A 66 2.70 -10.84 -0.17
CA PRO A 66 2.21 -12.04 0.51
C PRO A 66 1.34 -12.89 -0.44
N SER A 67 1.19 -14.19 -0.13
CA SER A 67 0.33 -15.09 -0.91
C SER A 67 -1.16 -14.85 -0.67
N THR A 68 -1.52 -14.16 0.41
CA THR A 68 -2.89 -13.77 0.73
C THR A 68 -2.87 -12.40 1.42
N ILE A 69 -3.80 -11.55 1.00
CA ILE A 69 -4.02 -10.22 1.59
C ILE A 69 -5.52 -10.03 1.81
N THR A 70 -5.91 -9.46 2.95
CA THR A 70 -7.29 -9.08 3.25
C THR A 70 -7.39 -7.56 3.24
N VAL A 71 -8.31 -7.02 2.46
CA VAL A 71 -8.53 -5.58 2.35
C VAL A 71 -10.01 -5.22 2.45
N VAL A 72 -10.29 -3.99 2.87
CA VAL A 72 -11.66 -3.45 2.85
C VAL A 72 -12.06 -3.16 1.40
N ALA A 73 -13.35 -3.35 1.08
CA ALA A 73 -13.88 -3.03 -0.25
C ALA A 73 -13.57 -1.58 -0.66
N GLY A 74 -13.16 -1.39 -1.92
CA GLY A 74 -12.69 -0.10 -2.44
C GLY A 74 -11.20 0.17 -2.28
N THR A 75 -10.44 -0.70 -1.58
CA THR A 75 -8.98 -0.59 -1.49
C THR A 75 -8.32 -0.89 -2.84
N THR A 76 -7.34 -0.06 -3.20
CA THR A 76 -6.45 -0.31 -4.36
C THR A 76 -5.25 -1.15 -3.92
N ILE A 77 -4.97 -2.22 -4.65
CA ILE A 77 -3.75 -3.04 -4.49
C ILE A 77 -2.75 -2.65 -5.56
N MET A 78 -1.48 -2.56 -5.17
CA MET A 78 -0.36 -2.39 -6.10
C MET A 78 0.34 -3.72 -6.32
N TRP A 79 0.46 -4.14 -7.58
CA TRP A 79 1.23 -5.33 -7.94
C TRP A 79 2.56 -4.91 -8.55
N THR A 80 3.65 -5.46 -8.03
CA THR A 80 5.01 -5.17 -8.49
C THR A 80 5.67 -6.47 -8.94
N ASN A 81 6.09 -6.55 -10.20
CA ASN A 81 6.88 -7.69 -10.67
C ASN A 81 8.37 -7.43 -10.37
N LYS A 82 8.94 -8.17 -9.43
CA LYS A 82 10.35 -8.09 -9.02
C LYS A 82 11.21 -9.19 -9.65
N ASP A 83 10.62 -10.04 -10.48
CA ASP A 83 11.34 -11.03 -11.28
C ASP A 83 11.75 -10.44 -12.63
N ALA A 84 12.80 -11.00 -13.22
CA ALA A 84 13.26 -10.59 -14.56
C ALA A 84 12.31 -11.07 -15.68
N VAL A 85 11.45 -12.05 -15.39
CA VAL A 85 10.48 -12.59 -16.35
C VAL A 85 9.16 -11.85 -16.24
N SER A 86 8.47 -11.69 -17.37
CA SER A 86 7.15 -11.09 -17.38
C SER A 86 6.11 -11.99 -16.70
N HIS A 87 5.24 -11.36 -15.92
CA HIS A 87 4.16 -12.04 -15.20
C HIS A 87 2.79 -11.43 -15.51
N THR A 88 1.72 -12.05 -15.00
CA THR A 88 0.36 -11.50 -15.04
C THR A 88 -0.34 -11.72 -13.71
N VAL A 89 -1.38 -10.94 -13.44
CA VAL A 89 -2.31 -11.15 -12.33
C VAL A 89 -3.71 -11.31 -12.93
N THR A 90 -4.30 -12.48 -12.75
CA THR A 90 -5.63 -12.82 -13.31
C THR A 90 -6.54 -13.28 -12.19
N SER A 91 -7.74 -12.72 -12.12
CA SER A 91 -8.76 -13.22 -11.19
C SER A 91 -9.35 -14.54 -11.67
N ASN A 92 -9.50 -15.51 -10.77
CA ASN A 92 -10.13 -16.81 -11.07
C ASN A 92 -11.57 -16.69 -11.59
N ASN A 93 -12.29 -15.65 -11.18
CA ASN A 93 -13.67 -15.40 -11.61
C ASN A 93 -13.78 -14.45 -12.82
N GLY A 94 -12.65 -14.06 -13.43
CA GLY A 94 -12.62 -13.18 -14.59
C GLY A 94 -12.91 -11.70 -14.31
N SER A 95 -12.95 -11.26 -13.05
CA SER A 95 -13.23 -9.85 -12.72
C SER A 95 -12.17 -8.87 -13.21
N PHE A 96 -10.90 -9.31 -13.32
CA PHE A 96 -9.81 -8.48 -13.83
C PHE A 96 -8.65 -9.33 -14.37
N ASN A 97 -7.85 -8.69 -15.23
CA ASN A 97 -6.56 -9.17 -15.71
C ASN A 97 -5.63 -7.95 -15.82
N SER A 98 -4.40 -8.04 -15.29
CA SER A 98 -3.45 -6.92 -15.30
C SER A 98 -2.83 -6.63 -16.67
N GLY A 99 -3.00 -7.52 -17.63
CA GLY A 99 -2.09 -7.66 -18.76
C GLY A 99 -0.70 -8.12 -18.31
N THR A 100 0.28 -8.00 -19.21
CA THR A 100 1.67 -8.32 -18.93
C THR A 100 2.30 -7.27 -18.03
N LEU A 101 2.85 -7.72 -16.90
CA LEU A 101 3.68 -6.92 -16.00
C LEU A 101 5.15 -7.23 -16.28
N GLY A 102 5.87 -6.27 -16.83
CA GLY A 102 7.33 -6.33 -16.94
C GLY A 102 8.02 -6.13 -15.59
N ALA A 103 9.33 -6.39 -15.54
CA ALA A 103 10.14 -6.19 -14.34
C ALA A 103 10.14 -4.71 -13.88
N ASN A 104 10.09 -4.48 -12.56
CA ASN A 104 10.12 -3.18 -11.90
C ASN A 104 10.92 -3.23 -10.58
#